data_AF-A0A1H2JMK7-F1
#
_entry.id   AF-A0A1H2JMK7-F1
#
_cell.length_a   1.000
_cell.length_b   1.000
_cell.length_c   1.000
_cell.angle_alpha   90.00
_cell.angle_beta   90.00
_cell.angle_gamma   90.00
#
_symmetry.space_group_name_H-M   'P 1'
#
loop_
_entity.id
_entity.type
_entity.pdbx_description
1 polymer ?
#
loop_
_entity_poly.entity_id
_entity_poly.type
_entity_poly.pdbx_seq_one_letter_code
_entity_poly.pdbx_strand_id
1 'polypeptide(L)'
;MTNTVALVAVGVGSTAQSGRALLDGDRRRLVIGLIVALFGGTVGAALLLVTPADAFEVLVPFLVAIAAIALLVQPVLRRWATSHAERPWVFILGLFLICIYGGYFGAGAGIMILALMLVVTSEPLWRAALSKSVFLGVANAVAAVGFMIFGPVDWWAALAMAIGCLFGGWCGPPVVKRLPAGPLRIVVGLSGIGLAVWLAVS
;
A
#
# COMPACT_ATOMS: atom_id res chain seq x y z
N MET A 1 -2.00 14.58 -0.07
CA MET A 1 -3.42 14.55 0.35
C MET A 1 -4.35 14.04 -0.76
N THR A 2 -4.38 14.68 -1.93
CA THR A 2 -5.19 14.28 -3.11
C THR A 2 -5.00 12.82 -3.55
N ASN A 3 -3.76 12.30 -3.52
CA ASN A 3 -3.44 10.92 -3.93
C ASN A 3 -4.10 9.86 -3.05
N THR A 4 -4.05 10.03 -1.74
CA THR A 4 -4.62 9.07 -0.78
C THR A 4 -6.14 8.95 -0.94
N VAL A 5 -6.83 10.06 -1.24
CA VAL A 5 -8.28 10.06 -1.53
C VAL A 5 -8.60 9.22 -2.76
N ALA A 6 -7.81 9.34 -3.83
CA ALA A 6 -7.96 8.53 -5.04
C ALA A 6 -7.68 7.04 -4.81
N LEU A 7 -6.70 6.71 -3.94
CA LEU A 7 -6.31 5.33 -3.64
C LEU A 7 -7.39 4.55 -2.88
N VAL A 8 -8.36 5.20 -2.23
CA VAL A 8 -9.53 4.53 -1.64
C VAL A 8 -10.31 3.77 -2.71
N ALA A 9 -10.40 4.35 -3.91
CA ALA A 9 -11.13 3.79 -5.04
C ALA A 9 -10.48 2.48 -5.56
N VAL A 10 -9.15 2.36 -5.45
CA VAL A 10 -8.42 1.10 -5.69
C VAL A 10 -8.82 0.03 -4.69
N GLY A 11 -8.94 0.42 -3.41
CA GLY A 11 -9.40 -0.45 -2.33
C GLY A 11 -10.79 -1.02 -2.62
N VAL A 12 -11.76 -0.14 -2.90
CA VAL A 12 -13.16 -0.52 -3.19
C VAL A 12 -13.27 -1.49 -4.37
N GLY A 13 -12.57 -1.24 -5.48
CA GLY A 13 -12.59 -2.13 -6.64
C GLY A 13 -12.05 -3.53 -6.32
N SER A 14 -11.03 -3.62 -5.46
CA SER A 14 -10.40 -4.88 -5.07
C SER A 14 -11.17 -5.68 -4.01
N THR A 15 -11.84 -5.02 -3.06
CA THR A 15 -12.64 -5.68 -2.02
C THR A 15 -14.00 -6.14 -2.52
N ALA A 16 -14.63 -5.40 -3.43
CA ALA A 16 -15.92 -5.77 -4.02
C ALA A 16 -15.89 -7.14 -4.74
N GLN A 17 -14.74 -7.52 -5.30
CA GLN A 17 -14.60 -8.76 -6.06
C GLN A 17 -14.29 -9.99 -5.18
N SER A 18 -13.78 -9.84 -3.95
CA SER A 18 -13.18 -10.98 -3.22
C SER A 18 -13.26 -10.93 -1.68
N GLY A 19 -13.98 -9.97 -1.09
CA GLY A 19 -14.09 -9.83 0.37
C GLY A 19 -14.65 -11.05 1.11
N ARG A 20 -15.54 -11.83 0.48
CA ARG A 20 -16.13 -13.03 1.09
C ARG A 20 -15.11 -14.13 1.37
N ALA A 21 -14.11 -14.30 0.50
CA ALA A 21 -13.07 -15.32 0.63
C ALA A 21 -12.09 -15.08 1.79
N LEU A 22 -12.09 -13.88 2.40
CA LEU A 22 -11.29 -13.58 3.60
C LEU A 22 -11.92 -14.12 4.89
N LEU A 23 -13.25 -14.35 4.89
CA LEU A 23 -13.97 -14.81 6.09
C LEU A 23 -13.78 -16.31 6.38
N ASP A 24 -13.22 -17.04 5.40
CA ASP A 24 -12.90 -18.47 5.44
C ASP A 24 -11.49 -18.75 6.01
N GLY A 25 -10.77 -17.70 6.46
CA GLY A 25 -9.44 -17.78 7.06
C GLY A 25 -9.43 -17.44 8.55
N ASP A 26 -8.23 -17.14 9.07
CA ASP A 26 -8.07 -16.68 10.46
C ASP A 26 -8.69 -15.29 10.69
N ARG A 27 -9.93 -15.31 11.19
CA ARG A 27 -10.72 -14.10 11.50
C ARG A 27 -10.05 -13.22 12.55
N ARG A 28 -9.34 -13.81 13.53
CA ARG A 28 -8.68 -13.04 14.59
C ARG A 28 -7.55 -12.22 13.99
N ARG A 29 -6.70 -12.81 13.16
CA ARG A 29 -5.62 -12.09 12.47
C ARG A 29 -6.16 -11.02 11.53
N LEU A 30 -7.27 -11.30 10.82
CA LEU A 30 -7.93 -10.31 9.98
C LEU A 30 -8.38 -9.09 10.79
N VAL A 31 -9.10 -9.30 11.90
CA VAL A 31 -9.59 -8.21 12.76
C VAL A 31 -8.44 -7.43 13.38
N ILE A 32 -7.42 -8.11 13.91
CA ILE A 32 -6.22 -7.44 14.44
C ILE A 32 -5.54 -6.61 13.33
N GLY A 33 -5.38 -7.19 12.13
CA GLY A 33 -4.79 -6.49 10.99
C GLY A 33 -5.60 -5.26 10.56
N LEU A 34 -6.93 -5.33 10.60
CA LEU A 34 -7.81 -4.19 10.33
C LEU A 34 -7.64 -3.08 11.36
N ILE A 35 -7.60 -3.42 12.65
CA ILE A 35 -7.37 -2.46 13.73
C ILE A 35 -5.99 -1.80 13.58
N VAL A 36 -4.95 -2.61 13.33
CA VAL A 36 -3.58 -2.12 13.10
C VAL A 36 -3.52 -1.20 11.89
N ALA A 37 -4.18 -1.57 10.78
CA ALA A 37 -4.22 -0.76 9.58
C ALA A 37 -4.96 0.56 9.78
N LEU A 38 -6.04 0.56 10.56
CA LEU A 38 -6.77 1.76 10.95
C LEU A 38 -5.86 2.69 11.76
N PHE A 39 -5.25 2.22 12.84
CA PHE A 39 -4.38 3.05 13.67
C PHE A 39 -3.13 3.52 12.93
N GLY A 40 -2.49 2.64 12.16
CA GLY A 40 -1.33 3.00 11.35
C GLY A 40 -1.69 4.07 10.31
N GLY A 41 -2.81 3.90 9.61
CA GLY A 41 -3.32 4.88 8.65
C GLY A 41 -3.61 6.23 9.29
N THR A 42 -4.25 6.26 10.48
CA THR A 42 -4.49 7.49 11.25
C THR A 42 -3.18 8.20 11.60
N VAL A 43 -2.20 7.47 12.14
CA VAL A 43 -0.90 8.04 12.52
C VAL A 43 -0.17 8.57 11.29
N GLY A 44 -0.16 7.82 10.19
CA GLY A 44 0.41 8.25 8.92
C GLY A 44 -0.23 9.54 8.38
N ALA A 45 -1.55 9.62 8.44
CA ALA A 45 -2.29 10.81 8.00
C ALA A 45 -2.03 12.02 8.90
N ALA A 46 -2.04 11.82 10.22
CA ALA A 46 -1.72 12.87 11.18
C ALA A 46 -0.30 13.40 10.99
N LEU A 47 0.68 12.51 10.77
CA LEU A 47 2.04 12.89 10.43
C LEU A 47 2.08 13.75 9.17
N LEU A 48 1.36 13.36 8.11
CA LEU A 48 1.34 14.15 6.88
C LEU A 48 0.70 15.53 7.07
N LEU A 49 -0.38 15.63 7.86
CA LEU A 49 -1.05 16.90 8.16
C LEU A 49 -0.18 17.86 8.98
N VAL A 50 0.69 17.34 9.83
CA VAL A 50 1.57 18.14 10.69
C VAL A 50 2.95 18.38 10.05
N THR A 51 3.32 17.62 9.02
CA THR A 51 4.61 17.79 8.33
C THR A 51 4.59 19.08 7.50
N PRO A 52 5.55 20.00 7.68
CA PRO A 52 5.71 21.16 6.79
C PRO A 52 5.96 20.74 5.34
N ALA A 53 5.44 21.50 4.37
CA ALA A 53 5.59 21.19 2.95
C ALA A 53 7.06 20.98 2.54
N ASP A 54 7.96 21.85 3.02
CA ASP A 54 9.40 21.78 2.73
C ASP A 54 10.03 20.47 3.23
N ALA A 55 9.63 20.00 4.42
CA ALA A 55 10.12 18.75 4.97
C ALA A 55 9.56 17.54 4.20
N PHE A 56 8.31 17.64 3.71
CA PHE A 56 7.72 16.61 2.86
C PHE A 56 8.46 16.50 1.52
N GLU A 57 8.75 17.61 0.85
CA GLU A 57 9.48 17.63 -0.42
C GLU A 57 10.84 16.93 -0.31
N VAL A 58 11.56 17.15 0.79
CA VAL A 58 12.83 16.45 1.07
C VAL A 58 12.63 14.95 1.30
N LEU A 59 11.51 14.52 1.90
CA LEU A 59 11.25 13.11 2.22
C LEU A 59 10.74 12.31 1.00
N VAL A 60 10.02 12.93 0.07
CA VAL A 60 9.39 12.25 -1.08
C VAL A 60 10.37 11.38 -1.87
N PRO A 61 11.57 11.83 -2.26
CA PRO A 61 12.54 11.01 -2.99
C PRO A 61 12.88 9.70 -2.26
N PHE A 62 13.10 9.77 -0.94
CA PHE A 62 13.40 8.60 -0.12
C PHE A 62 12.22 7.65 -0.03
N LEU A 63 11.00 8.19 0.14
CA LEU A 63 9.78 7.38 0.20
C LEU A 63 9.52 6.64 -1.12
N VAL A 64 9.76 7.28 -2.26
CA VAL A 64 9.68 6.66 -3.60
C VAL A 64 10.77 5.60 -3.78
N ALA A 65 12.00 5.89 -3.36
CA ALA A 65 13.10 4.93 -3.42
C ALA A 65 12.81 3.68 -2.59
N ILE A 66 12.30 3.82 -1.37
CA ILE A 66 11.90 2.70 -0.51
C ILE A 66 10.82 1.85 -1.19
N ALA A 67 9.78 2.48 -1.77
CA ALA A 67 8.75 1.76 -2.52
C ALA A 67 9.32 0.97 -3.71
N ALA A 68 10.22 1.60 -4.47
CA ALA A 68 10.84 0.99 -5.65
C ALA A 68 11.75 -0.18 -5.26
N ILE A 69 12.58 -0.01 -4.23
CA ILE A 69 13.44 -1.08 -3.70
C ILE A 69 12.58 -2.23 -3.16
N ALA A 70 11.54 -1.94 -2.39
CA ALA A 70 10.63 -2.96 -1.89
C ALA A 70 9.99 -3.78 -3.03
N LEU A 71 9.65 -3.12 -4.15
CA LEU A 71 9.16 -3.79 -5.36
C LEU A 71 10.20 -4.71 -6.00
N LEU A 72 11.45 -4.26 -6.10
CA LEU A 72 12.54 -5.03 -6.71
C LEU A 72 12.99 -6.20 -5.83
N VAL A 73 12.99 -6.04 -4.51
CA VAL A 73 13.41 -7.06 -3.55
C VAL A 73 12.29 -8.09 -3.28
N GLN A 74 11.03 -7.74 -3.54
CA GLN A 74 9.86 -8.62 -3.40
C GLN A 74 10.09 -10.10 -3.82
N PRO A 75 10.63 -10.44 -5.02
CA PRO A 75 10.86 -11.82 -5.42
C PRO A 75 11.89 -12.55 -4.56
N VAL A 76 12.92 -11.86 -4.06
CA VAL A 76 13.94 -12.42 -3.17
C VAL A 76 13.31 -12.72 -1.81
N LEU A 77 12.58 -11.75 -1.26
CA LEU A 77 11.84 -11.92 -0.01
C LEU A 77 10.87 -13.10 -0.10
N ARG A 78 10.16 -13.25 -1.22
CA ARG A 78 9.26 -14.40 -1.46
C ARG A 78 10.00 -15.74 -1.54
N ARG A 79 11.24 -15.79 -2.02
CA ARG A 79 12.04 -17.04 -2.03
C ARG A 79 12.52 -17.43 -0.64
N TRP A 80 12.77 -16.43 0.22
CA TRP A 80 13.23 -16.63 1.60
C TRP A 80 12.06 -16.87 2.56
N ALA A 81 10.85 -16.55 2.14
CA ALA A 81 9.59 -16.78 2.85
C ALA A 81 9.18 -18.26 2.99
N THR A 82 10.13 -19.21 2.97
CA THR A 82 9.88 -20.65 3.15
C THR A 82 9.65 -21.04 4.62
N SER A 83 9.91 -20.12 5.55
CA SER A 83 9.62 -20.30 6.98
C SER A 83 8.12 -20.20 7.24
N HIS A 84 7.48 -21.33 7.52
CA HIS A 84 6.06 -21.42 7.91
C HIS A 84 5.81 -21.03 9.38
N ALA A 85 6.82 -20.52 10.08
CA ALA A 85 6.67 -20.08 11.46
C ALA A 85 5.88 -18.77 11.52
N GLU A 86 4.67 -18.83 12.06
CA GLU A 86 3.89 -17.64 12.34
C GLU A 86 4.60 -16.78 13.39
N ARG A 87 4.81 -15.49 13.10
CA ARG A 87 5.36 -14.52 14.06
C ARG A 87 4.37 -13.38 14.30
N PRO A 88 3.37 -13.56 15.17
CA PRO A 88 2.27 -12.61 15.35
C PRO A 88 2.72 -11.18 15.67
N TRP A 89 3.74 -11.02 16.52
CA TRP A 89 4.28 -9.71 16.90
C TRP A 89 4.96 -8.99 15.74
N VAL A 90 5.69 -9.72 14.89
CA VAL A 90 6.34 -9.16 13.70
C VAL A 90 5.29 -8.74 12.68
N PHE A 91 4.19 -9.50 12.55
CA PHE A 91 3.07 -9.13 11.71
C PHE A 91 2.42 -7.83 12.18
N ILE A 92 2.10 -7.72 13.48
CA ILE A 92 1.46 -6.52 14.04
C ILE A 92 2.36 -5.29 13.87
N LEU A 93 3.61 -5.37 14.30
CA LEU A 93 4.54 -4.24 14.23
C LEU A 93 4.87 -3.87 12.78
N GLY A 94 5.15 -4.87 11.94
CA GLY A 94 5.45 -4.66 10.52
C GLY A 94 4.28 -4.04 9.79
N LEU A 95 3.06 -4.55 10.01
CA LEU A 95 1.86 -4.02 9.38
C LEU A 95 1.57 -2.60 9.85
N PHE A 96 1.75 -2.32 11.15
CA PHE A 96 1.59 -0.97 11.70
C PHE A 96 2.51 0.04 11.02
N LEU A 97 3.82 -0.25 10.95
CA LEU A 97 4.80 0.63 10.31
C LEU A 97 4.51 0.83 8.81
N ILE A 98 4.13 -0.23 8.10
CA ILE A 98 3.77 -0.15 6.69
C ILE A 98 2.48 0.67 6.50
N CYS A 99 1.51 0.56 7.41
CA CYS A 99 0.28 1.35 7.35
C CYS A 99 0.49 2.82 7.75
N ILE A 100 1.45 3.14 8.62
CA ILE A 100 1.90 4.54 8.84
C ILE A 100 2.44 5.10 7.52
N TYR A 101 3.36 4.38 6.89
CA TYR A 101 3.89 4.77 5.59
C TYR A 101 2.80 4.87 4.51
N GLY A 102 1.83 3.95 4.51
CA GLY A 102 0.67 3.96 3.61
C GLY A 102 -0.25 5.16 3.84
N GLY A 103 -0.56 5.50 5.09
CA GLY A 103 -1.35 6.69 5.41
C GLY A 103 -0.65 8.00 5.08
N TYR A 104 0.69 8.03 5.20
CA TYR A 104 1.52 9.20 4.91
C TYR A 104 1.72 9.43 3.39
N PHE A 105 2.15 8.39 2.66
CA PHE A 105 2.54 8.50 1.24
C PHE A 105 1.71 7.64 0.29
N GLY A 106 1.24 6.47 0.76
CA GLY A 106 0.34 5.57 0.02
C GLY A 106 1.00 4.73 -1.09
N ALA A 107 2.02 5.24 -1.78
CA ALA A 107 2.66 4.53 -2.87
C ALA A 107 3.52 3.35 -2.37
N GLY A 108 3.53 2.22 -3.07
CA GLY A 108 4.39 1.06 -2.75
C GLY A 108 4.01 0.23 -1.51
N ALA A 109 3.24 0.81 -0.57
CA ALA A 109 2.85 0.15 0.69
C ALA A 109 2.21 -1.22 0.48
N GLY A 110 1.38 -1.38 -0.55
CA GLY A 110 0.75 -2.65 -0.85
C GLY A 110 1.75 -3.78 -1.19
N ILE A 111 2.91 -3.49 -1.76
CA ILE A 111 3.92 -4.53 -2.01
C ILE A 111 4.60 -4.93 -0.70
N MET A 112 4.84 -3.97 0.18
CA MET A 112 5.40 -4.21 1.52
C MET A 112 4.45 -5.09 2.35
N ILE A 113 3.14 -4.81 2.35
CA ILE A 113 2.15 -5.65 3.07
C ILE A 113 2.15 -7.08 2.51
N LEU A 114 2.18 -7.24 1.18
CA LEU A 114 2.24 -8.57 0.57
C LEU A 114 3.50 -9.33 0.96
N ALA A 115 4.65 -8.66 0.94
CA ALA A 115 5.92 -9.26 1.34
C ALA A 115 5.90 -9.67 2.82
N LEU A 116 5.39 -8.79 3.70
CA LEU A 116 5.21 -9.09 5.12
C LEU A 116 4.31 -10.31 5.32
N MET A 117 3.14 -10.34 4.66
CA MET A 117 2.20 -11.47 4.75
C MET A 117 2.87 -12.78 4.34
N LEU A 118 3.59 -12.79 3.22
CA LEU A 118 4.26 -14.00 2.74
C LEU A 118 5.38 -14.47 3.66
N VAL A 119 6.14 -13.55 4.26
CA VAL A 119 7.29 -13.88 5.12
C VAL A 119 6.88 -14.30 6.53
N VAL A 120 5.80 -13.73 7.05
CA VAL A 120 5.42 -13.82 8.48
C VAL A 120 4.20 -14.70 8.74
N THR A 121 3.47 -15.07 7.68
CA THR A 121 2.27 -15.92 7.77
C THR A 121 2.38 -17.13 6.86
N SER A 122 1.60 -18.17 7.17
CA SER A 122 1.48 -19.40 6.38
C SER A 122 0.45 -19.28 5.23
N GLU A 123 -0.05 -18.08 4.94
CA GLU A 123 -1.12 -17.89 3.95
C GLU A 123 -0.62 -18.05 2.52
N PRO A 124 -1.38 -18.74 1.64
CA PRO A 124 -1.07 -18.80 0.23
C PRO A 124 -1.09 -17.40 -0.40
N LEU A 125 -0.30 -17.23 -1.46
CA LEU A 125 -0.10 -15.95 -2.16
C LEU A 125 -1.39 -15.20 -2.49
N TRP A 126 -2.44 -15.92 -2.88
CA TRP A 126 -3.72 -15.31 -3.22
C TRP A 126 -4.41 -14.67 -2.00
N ARG A 127 -4.38 -15.32 -0.82
CA ARG A 127 -4.92 -14.75 0.43
C ARG A 127 -4.07 -13.59 0.92
N ALA A 128 -2.74 -13.72 0.86
CA ALA A 128 -1.83 -12.62 1.17
C ALA A 128 -2.11 -11.38 0.31
N ALA A 129 -2.39 -11.57 -0.98
CA ALA A 129 -2.77 -10.49 -1.91
C ALA A 129 -4.13 -9.86 -1.57
N LEU A 130 -5.10 -10.65 -1.12
CA LEU A 130 -6.39 -10.14 -0.65
C LEU A 130 -6.26 -9.33 0.64
N SER A 131 -5.57 -9.86 1.65
CA SER A 131 -5.34 -9.17 2.92
C SER A 131 -4.59 -7.85 2.72
N LYS A 132 -3.57 -7.84 1.85
CA LYS A 132 -2.89 -6.62 1.40
C LYS A 132 -3.90 -5.54 0.99
N SER A 133 -4.80 -5.87 0.07
CA SER A 133 -5.71 -4.88 -0.51
C SER A 133 -6.68 -4.33 0.52
N VAL A 134 -7.17 -5.20 1.41
CA VAL A 134 -8.05 -4.81 2.52
C VAL A 134 -7.35 -3.87 3.49
N PHE A 135 -6.17 -4.26 3.99
CA PHE A 135 -5.43 -3.46 4.98
C PHE A 135 -5.00 -2.11 4.41
N LEU A 136 -4.49 -2.11 3.17
CA LEU A 136 -4.13 -0.86 2.50
C LEU A 136 -5.36 0.02 2.23
N GLY A 137 -6.48 -0.59 1.84
CA GLY A 137 -7.74 0.11 1.63
C GLY A 137 -8.23 0.81 2.89
N VAL A 138 -8.17 0.14 4.04
CA VAL A 138 -8.53 0.72 5.35
C VAL A 138 -7.60 1.87 5.72
N ALA A 139 -6.28 1.66 5.63
CA ALA A 139 -5.30 2.71 5.95
C ALA A 139 -5.51 3.96 5.08
N ASN A 140 -5.72 3.78 3.77
CA ASN A 140 -5.98 4.87 2.85
C ASN A 140 -7.34 5.53 3.08
N ALA A 141 -8.39 4.76 3.42
CA ALA A 141 -9.72 5.31 3.69
C ALA A 141 -9.70 6.22 4.92
N VAL A 142 -9.06 5.78 5.99
CA VAL A 142 -8.92 6.58 7.22
C VAL A 142 -8.09 7.84 6.97
N ALA A 143 -6.97 7.70 6.24
CA ALA A 143 -6.16 8.84 5.85
C ALA A 143 -6.91 9.84 4.95
N ALA A 144 -7.69 9.34 3.98
CA ALA A 144 -8.52 10.15 3.12
C ALA A 144 -9.58 10.93 3.90
N VAL A 145 -10.25 10.28 4.87
CA VAL A 145 -11.20 10.97 5.77
C VAL A 145 -10.50 12.08 6.56
N GLY A 146 -9.31 11.81 7.11
CA GLY A 146 -8.51 12.83 7.79
C GLY A 146 -8.16 14.02 6.88
N PHE A 147 -7.71 13.75 5.65
CA PHE A 147 -7.37 14.81 4.70
C PHE A 147 -8.58 15.60 4.21
N MET A 148 -9.74 14.96 4.01
CA MET A 148 -10.97 15.66 3.62
C MET A 148 -11.45 16.65 4.70
N ILE A 149 -11.19 16.37 5.97
CA ILE A 149 -11.62 17.23 7.08
C ILE A 149 -10.58 18.32 7.39
N PHE A 150 -9.29 17.97 7.41
CA PHE A 150 -8.23 18.83 7.94
C PHE A 150 -7.24 19.34 6.89
N GLY A 151 -7.25 18.78 5.68
CA GLY A 151 -6.26 19.07 4.65
C GLY A 151 -6.79 19.92 3.50
N PRO A 152 -5.94 20.70 2.81
CA PRO A 152 -6.27 21.34 1.54
C PRO A 152 -6.39 20.27 0.44
N VAL A 153 -7.59 19.75 0.22
CA VAL A 153 -7.87 18.80 -0.86
C VAL A 153 -8.32 19.56 -2.10
N ASP A 154 -7.55 19.45 -3.18
CA ASP A 154 -8.04 19.83 -4.51
C ASP A 154 -9.02 18.78 -5.00
N TRP A 155 -10.32 19.10 -4.93
CA TRP A 155 -11.40 18.18 -5.26
C TRP A 155 -11.44 17.80 -6.74
N TRP A 156 -11.00 18.67 -7.65
CA TRP A 156 -10.97 18.34 -9.08
C TRP A 156 -9.84 17.38 -9.40
N ALA A 157 -8.65 17.63 -8.85
CA ALA A 157 -7.54 16.69 -8.97
C ALA A 157 -7.87 15.36 -8.28
N ALA A 158 -8.53 15.38 -7.12
CA ALA A 158 -8.95 14.18 -6.40
C ALA A 158 -9.93 13.34 -7.22
N LEU A 159 -10.92 13.97 -7.84
CA LEU A 159 -11.90 13.28 -8.68
C LEU A 159 -11.25 12.68 -9.93
N ALA A 160 -10.43 13.45 -10.64
CA ALA A 160 -9.73 12.98 -11.84
C ALA A 160 -8.84 11.76 -11.52
N MET A 161 -8.09 11.84 -10.43
CA MET A 161 -7.25 10.74 -9.96
C MET A 161 -8.09 9.56 -9.46
N ALA A 162 -9.20 9.78 -8.76
CA ALA A 162 -10.08 8.71 -8.31
C ALA A 162 -10.65 7.92 -9.48
N ILE A 163 -11.06 8.58 -10.57
CA ILE A 163 -11.50 7.91 -11.81
C ILE A 163 -10.35 7.08 -12.40
N GLY A 164 -9.15 7.66 -12.54
CA GLY A 164 -7.97 6.93 -13.03
C GLY A 164 -7.62 5.72 -12.15
N CYS A 165 -7.70 5.88 -10.83
CA CYS A 165 -7.47 4.82 -9.85
C CYS A 165 -8.54 3.72 -9.89
N LEU A 166 -9.81 4.05 -10.11
CA LEU A 166 -10.89 3.09 -10.31
C LEU A 166 -10.63 2.24 -11.56
N PHE A 167 -10.38 2.90 -12.70
CA PHE A 167 -10.08 2.21 -13.95
C PHE A 167 -8.80 1.38 -13.85
N GLY A 168 -7.74 1.93 -13.26
CA GLY A 168 -6.48 1.23 -13.03
C GLY A 168 -6.63 0.04 -12.08
N GLY A 169 -7.43 0.18 -11.01
CA GLY A 169 -7.73 -0.89 -10.06
C GLY A 169 -8.58 -2.00 -10.68
N TRP A 170 -9.47 -1.66 -11.62
CA TRP A 170 -10.34 -2.62 -12.31
C TRP A 170 -9.63 -3.34 -13.47
N CYS A 171 -8.94 -2.60 -14.34
CA CYS A 171 -8.25 -3.14 -15.52
C CYS A 171 -6.84 -3.68 -15.20
N GLY A 172 -6.21 -3.20 -14.14
CA GLY A 172 -4.85 -3.58 -13.74
C GLY A 172 -4.68 -5.07 -13.50
N PRO A 173 -5.47 -5.72 -12.61
CA PRO A 173 -5.29 -7.14 -12.30
C PRO A 173 -5.42 -8.07 -13.53
N PRO A 174 -6.43 -7.92 -14.41
CA PRO A 174 -6.53 -8.71 -15.64
C PRO A 174 -5.35 -8.52 -16.59
N VAL A 175 -4.87 -7.28 -16.77
CA VAL A 175 -3.76 -6.95 -17.67
C VAL A 175 -2.44 -7.47 -17.13
N VAL A 176 -2.14 -7.22 -15.85
CA VAL A 176 -0.92 -7.68 -15.17
C VAL A 176 -0.82 -9.21 -15.18
N LYS A 177 -1.95 -9.93 -15.14
CA LYS A 177 -1.97 -11.40 -15.23
C LYS A 177 -1.43 -11.94 -16.56
N ARG A 178 -1.47 -11.14 -17.64
CA ARG A 178 -0.98 -11.54 -18.98
C ARG A 178 0.47 -11.13 -19.24
N LEU A 179 1.05 -10.28 -18.39
CA LEU A 179 2.40 -9.77 -18.58
C LEU A 179 3.44 -10.61 -17.82
N PRO A 180 4.65 -10.78 -18.36
CA PRO A 180 5.73 -11.47 -17.65
C PRO A 180 6.11 -10.65 -16.40
N ALA A 181 5.94 -11.26 -15.22
CA ALA A 181 6.08 -10.58 -13.94
C ALA A 181 7.49 -10.02 -13.67
N GLY A 182 8.54 -10.61 -14.24
CA GLY A 182 9.93 -10.15 -14.10
C GLY A 182 10.15 -8.78 -14.76
N PRO A 183 10.02 -8.67 -16.10
CA PRO A 183 10.19 -7.42 -16.83
C PRO A 183 9.30 -6.29 -16.31
N LEU A 184 8.03 -6.56 -16.03
CA LEU A 184 7.10 -5.56 -15.52
C LEU A 184 7.59 -4.94 -14.20
N ARG A 185 8.08 -5.76 -13.27
CA ARG A 185 8.61 -5.27 -11.99
C ARG A 185 9.90 -4.47 -12.17
N ILE A 186 10.80 -4.91 -13.05
CA ILE A 186 12.06 -4.21 -13.33
C ILE A 186 11.75 -2.83 -13.91
N VAL A 187 10.87 -2.75 -14.91
CA VAL A 187 10.47 -1.48 -15.52
C VAL A 187 9.87 -0.54 -14.47
N VAL A 188 8.87 -0.99 -13.72
CA VAL A 188 8.22 -0.15 -12.69
C VAL A 188 9.21 0.25 -11.58
N GLY A 189 10.08 -0.67 -11.15
CA GLY A 189 11.09 -0.41 -10.14
C GLY A 189 12.15 0.59 -10.60
N LEU A 190 12.69 0.43 -11.81
CA LEU A 190 13.67 1.37 -12.38
C LEU A 190 13.05 2.73 -12.66
N SER A 191 11.81 2.79 -13.14
CA SER A 191 11.08 4.06 -13.29
C SER A 191 10.88 4.75 -11.94
N GLY A 192 10.55 3.99 -10.88
CA GLY A 192 10.44 4.51 -9.52
C GLY A 192 11.76 5.07 -8.99
N ILE A 193 12.87 4.36 -9.20
CA ILE A 193 14.22 4.84 -8.82
C ILE A 193 14.58 6.09 -9.64
N GLY A 194 14.33 6.09 -10.94
CA GLY A 194 14.58 7.25 -11.80
C GLY A 194 13.80 8.48 -11.36
N LEU A 195 12.52 8.32 -11.02
CA LEU A 195 11.70 9.40 -10.46
C LEU A 195 12.25 9.89 -9.12
N ALA A 196 12.67 8.99 -8.23
CA ALA A 196 13.27 9.36 -6.95
C ALA A 196 14.55 10.19 -7.14
N VAL A 197 15.43 9.79 -8.07
CA VAL A 197 16.66 10.54 -8.40
C VAL A 197 16.32 11.91 -8.98
N TRP A 198 15.36 11.98 -9.90
CA TRP A 198 14.94 13.24 -10.50
C TRP A 198 14.40 14.21 -9.45
N LEU A 199 13.52 13.74 -8.55
CA LEU A 199 12.99 14.54 -7.45
C LEU A 199 14.04 14.95 -6.41
N ALA A 200 15.14 14.21 -6.28
CA ALA A 200 16.22 14.55 -5.34
C ALA A 200 17.17 15.64 -5.89
N VAL A 201 17.19 15.84 -7.22
CA VAL A 201 18.14 16.73 -7.90
C VAL A 201 17.46 17.99 -8.45
N SER A 202 16.14 17.96 -8.64
CA SER A 202 15.33 19.09 -9.14
C SER A 202 14.87 19.97 -7.98
#